data_AF-A0A8J5UY99-F1
#
_entry.id   AF-A0A8J5UY99-F1
#
_cell.length_a   1.000
_cell.length_b   1.000
_cell.length_c   1.000
_cell.angle_alpha   90.00
_cell.angle_beta   90.00
_cell.angle_gamma   90.00
#
_symmetry.space_group_name_H-M   'P 1'
#
loop_
_entity.id
_entity.type
_entity.pdbx_description
1 polymer ?
#
loop_
_entity_poly.entity_id
_entity_poly.type
_entity_poly.pdbx_seq_one_letter_code
_entity_poly.pdbx_strand_id
1 'polypeptide(L)'
;MLKQIFCFISFKLFIIFLSTFLLSSASIIRVRESERRIECPRGCAGECDKCEYGVVLSQQCGVLECRKGPDERCGGHTNGVCGDGMICLCERCIGCSADTLECSNTHFDHPCLPPGIIDTNRDMKYLDLNNNRMFYG
;
A
#
# COMPACT_ATOMS: atom_id res chain seq x y z
N MET A 1 43.83 25.44 49.60
CA MET A 1 43.11 24.17 49.88
C MET A 1 41.62 24.28 49.51
N LEU A 2 40.82 25.15 50.16
CA LEU A 2 39.38 25.26 49.92
C LEU A 2 38.96 25.59 48.46
N LYS A 3 39.64 26.55 47.81
CA LYS A 3 39.35 26.94 46.42
C LYS A 3 39.51 25.81 45.39
N GLN A 4 40.48 24.91 45.59
CA GLN A 4 40.66 23.76 44.69
C GLN A 4 39.54 22.74 44.87
N ILE A 5 39.11 22.49 46.11
CA ILE A 5 38.00 21.59 46.44
C ILE A 5 36.69 22.08 45.81
N PHE A 6 36.39 23.38 45.88
CA PHE A 6 35.23 23.97 45.22
C PHE A 6 35.25 23.82 43.69
N CYS A 7 36.44 23.93 43.08
CA CYS A 7 36.61 23.76 41.64
C CYS A 7 36.34 22.31 41.20
N PHE A 8 36.84 21.33 41.97
CA PHE A 8 36.60 19.90 41.72
C PHE A 8 35.12 19.52 41.87
N ILE A 9 34.43 20.06 42.87
CA ILE A 9 32.99 19.82 43.08
C ILE A 9 32.17 20.40 41.93
N SER A 10 32.47 21.63 41.50
CA SER A 10 31.80 22.28 40.38
C SER A 10 31.98 21.49 39.07
N PHE A 11 33.19 21.02 38.78
CA PHE A 11 33.48 20.22 37.60
C PHE A 11 32.74 18.87 37.61
N LYS A 12 32.71 18.17 38.75
CA LYS A 12 31.96 16.92 38.91
C LYS A 12 30.47 17.10 38.65
N LEU A 13 29.86 18.17 39.19
CA LEU A 13 28.45 18.46 38.98
C LEU A 13 28.12 18.78 37.52
N PHE A 14 29.00 19.50 36.83
CA PHE A 14 28.84 19.81 35.41
C PHE A 14 28.90 18.57 34.52
N ILE A 15 29.83 17.64 34.80
CA ILE A 15 29.92 16.36 34.07
C ILE A 15 28.67 15.50 34.28
N ILE A 16 28.14 15.45 35.50
CA ILE A 16 26.89 14.73 35.80
C ILE A 16 25.73 15.33 35.01
N PHE A 17 25.59 16.66 35.01
CA PHE A 17 24.51 17.36 34.30
C PHE A 17 24.58 17.18 32.78
N LEU A 18 25.79 17.21 32.20
CA LEU A 18 26.00 16.91 30.78
C LEU A 18 25.63 15.46 30.45
N SER A 19 26.02 14.50 31.28
CA SER A 19 25.72 13.09 31.04
C SER A 19 24.21 12.79 31.08
N THR A 20 23.47 13.40 32.00
CA THR A 20 22.01 13.22 32.11
C THR A 20 21.26 13.90 30.98
N PHE A 21 21.74 15.05 30.50
CA PHE A 21 21.16 15.76 29.36
C PHE A 21 21.39 15.03 28.02
N LEU A 22 22.53 14.35 27.85
CA LEU A 22 22.80 13.50 26.67
C LEU A 22 21.99 12.19 26.69
N LEU A 23 21.70 11.64 27.86
CA LEU A 23 20.84 10.45 28.00
C LEU A 23 19.36 10.77 27.76
N SER A 24 18.91 12.00 28.07
CA SER A 24 17.53 12.42 27.81
C SER A 24 17.26 12.68 26.33
N SER A 25 18.21 13.23 25.58
CA SER A 25 18.06 13.42 24.13
C SER A 25 18.08 12.12 23.33
N ALA A 26 18.82 11.10 23.81
CA ALA A 26 18.78 9.75 23.23
C ALA A 26 17.40 9.07 23.36
N SER A 27 16.57 9.52 24.31
CA SER A 27 15.21 8.99 24.50
C SER A 27 14.15 9.65 23.62
N ILE A 28 14.47 10.79 22.97
CA ILE A 28 13.52 11.55 22.12
C ILE A 28 13.41 10.92 20.72
N ILE A 29 14.39 10.13 20.28
CA ILE A 29 14.30 9.32 19.06
C ILE A 29 13.62 7.98 19.36
N ARG A 30 12.51 7.98 20.11
CA ARG A 30 11.54 6.89 19.97
C ARG A 30 10.71 7.23 18.75
N VAL A 31 11.17 6.68 17.63
CA VAL A 31 10.41 6.61 16.37
C VAL A 31 8.96 6.30 16.75
N ARG A 32 8.09 7.26 16.44
CA ARG A 32 6.65 7.12 16.55
C ARG A 32 6.27 6.15 15.45
N GLU A 33 6.51 4.86 15.67
CA GLU A 33 6.07 3.80 14.78
C GLU A 33 4.56 3.74 14.97
N SER A 34 3.85 4.53 14.17
CA SER A 34 2.43 4.32 13.94
C SER A 34 2.32 2.95 13.31
N GLU A 35 2.19 1.93 14.15
CA GLU A 35 1.83 0.58 13.77
C GLU A 35 0.39 0.64 13.22
N ARG A 36 0.26 1.17 12.00
CA ARG A 36 -0.91 0.91 11.17
C ARG A 36 -0.81 -0.59 10.96
N ARG A 37 -1.62 -1.39 11.68
CA ARG A 37 -1.68 -2.83 11.45
C ARG A 37 -2.04 -3.02 9.99
N ILE A 38 -1.03 -3.35 9.20
CA ILE A 38 -1.12 -3.76 7.81
C ILE A 38 -1.69 -5.18 7.87
N GLU A 39 -2.96 -5.32 7.50
CA GLU A 39 -3.60 -6.64 7.44
C GLU A 39 -3.13 -7.34 6.16
N CYS A 40 -2.09 -8.15 6.32
CA CYS A 40 -1.50 -8.88 5.22
C CYS A 40 -2.44 -9.92 4.62
N PRO A 41 -2.45 -10.09 3.30
CA PRO A 41 -3.23 -11.15 2.66
C PRO A 41 -2.76 -12.54 3.12
N ARG A 42 -3.66 -13.52 3.03
CA ARG A 42 -3.29 -14.91 3.25
C ARG A 42 -2.44 -15.38 2.07
N GLY A 43 -1.16 -15.67 2.33
CA GLY A 43 -0.28 -16.29 1.34
C GLY A 43 -0.74 -17.70 0.94
N CYS A 44 -0.03 -18.32 0.01
CA CYS A 44 -0.37 -19.65 -0.55
C CYS A 44 -0.21 -20.84 0.43
N ALA A 45 0.13 -20.60 1.70
CA ALA A 45 0.28 -21.62 2.75
C ALA A 45 1.20 -22.82 2.40
N GLY A 46 2.18 -22.61 1.51
CA GLY A 46 3.09 -23.67 1.05
C GLY A 46 2.60 -24.44 -0.18
N GLU A 47 1.43 -24.13 -0.72
CA GLU A 47 0.84 -24.74 -1.92
C GLU A 47 0.83 -23.76 -3.11
N CYS A 48 1.89 -22.97 -3.25
CA CYS A 48 2.05 -21.96 -4.30
C CYS A 48 2.08 -22.55 -5.72
N ASP A 49 2.42 -23.83 -5.85
CA ASP A 49 2.39 -24.62 -7.08
C ASP A 49 0.96 -24.87 -7.59
N LYS A 50 -0.05 -24.73 -6.73
CA LYS A 50 -1.46 -24.88 -7.09
C LYS A 50 -2.13 -23.56 -7.49
N CYS A 51 -1.41 -22.44 -7.50
CA CYS A 51 -1.97 -21.16 -7.90
C CYS A 51 -2.21 -21.13 -9.42
N GLU A 52 -3.47 -21.11 -9.81
CA GLU A 52 -3.92 -21.20 -11.21
C GLU A 52 -3.39 -20.06 -12.10
N TYR A 53 -3.30 -18.85 -11.56
CA TYR A 53 -2.87 -17.65 -12.30
C TYR A 53 -1.44 -17.21 -11.93
N GLY A 54 -0.65 -18.15 -11.39
CA GLY A 54 0.70 -17.91 -10.92
C GLY A 54 0.78 -17.26 -9.54
N VAL A 55 2.01 -16.85 -9.18
CA VAL A 55 2.36 -16.34 -7.84
C VAL A 55 3.00 -14.97 -7.89
N VAL A 56 2.82 -14.19 -6.83
CA VAL A 56 3.44 -12.88 -6.65
C VAL A 56 3.97 -12.74 -5.22
N LEU A 57 5.13 -12.08 -5.07
CA LEU A 57 5.63 -11.69 -3.77
C LEU A 57 4.97 -10.38 -3.35
N SER A 58 4.21 -10.44 -2.26
CA SER A 58 3.59 -9.28 -1.62
C SER A 58 4.67 -8.34 -1.09
N GLN A 59 4.88 -7.20 -1.73
CA GLN A 59 5.96 -6.27 -1.37
C GLN A 59 5.80 -5.71 0.04
N GLN A 60 4.55 -5.55 0.48
CA GLN A 60 4.21 -5.01 1.80
C GLN A 60 4.39 -6.04 2.91
N CYS A 61 4.22 -7.33 2.63
CA CYS A 61 4.13 -8.39 3.64
C CYS A 61 5.23 -9.45 3.52
N GLY A 62 6.00 -9.46 2.43
CA GLY A 62 7.06 -10.42 2.18
C GLY A 62 6.57 -11.87 2.03
N VAL A 63 5.28 -12.07 1.76
CA VAL A 63 4.67 -13.40 1.60
C VAL A 63 4.36 -13.69 0.13
N LEU A 64 4.46 -14.95 -0.27
CA LEU A 64 4.02 -15.39 -1.59
C LEU A 64 2.51 -15.59 -1.59
N GLU A 65 1.85 -14.99 -2.56
CA GLU A 65 0.40 -15.00 -2.74
C GLU A 65 0.04 -15.51 -4.13
N CYS A 66 -1.08 -16.21 -4.25
CA CYS A 66 -1.64 -16.52 -5.56
C CYS A 66 -2.14 -15.24 -6.21
N ARG A 67 -1.85 -15.08 -7.50
CA ARG A 67 -2.42 -13.99 -8.29
C ARG A 67 -3.89 -14.23 -8.58
N LYS A 68 -4.57 -13.14 -8.95
CA LYS A 68 -6.01 -13.11 -9.20
C LYS A 68 -6.35 -13.44 -10.64
N GLY A 69 -7.41 -14.22 -10.80
CA GLY A 69 -8.00 -14.61 -12.08
C GLY A 69 -8.90 -13.55 -12.69
N PRO A 70 -9.44 -13.79 -13.89
CA PRO A 70 -10.38 -12.89 -14.54
C PRO A 70 -11.60 -12.60 -13.66
N ASP A 71 -12.08 -11.36 -13.68
CA ASP A 71 -13.24 -10.87 -12.90
C ASP A 71 -13.10 -10.91 -11.36
N GLU A 72 -12.03 -11.52 -10.84
CA GLU A 72 -11.73 -11.53 -9.41
C GLU A 72 -11.36 -10.14 -8.90
N ARG A 73 -11.61 -9.91 -7.60
CA ARG A 73 -11.26 -8.65 -6.97
C ARG A 73 -9.76 -8.48 -6.84
N CYS A 74 -9.27 -7.29 -7.20
CA CYS A 74 -7.87 -6.92 -7.16
C CYS A 74 -7.65 -5.52 -6.62
N GLY A 75 -6.38 -5.18 -6.34
CA GLY A 75 -5.99 -3.86 -5.85
C GLY A 75 -6.24 -3.68 -4.36
N GLY A 76 -6.10 -2.43 -3.89
CA GLY A 76 -6.10 -2.14 -2.47
C GLY A 76 -4.99 -2.90 -1.72
N HIS A 77 -5.11 -2.98 -0.40
CA HIS A 77 -4.10 -3.66 0.43
C HIS A 77 -4.31 -5.19 0.49
N THR A 78 -5.56 -5.64 0.37
CA THR A 78 -5.95 -7.02 0.68
C THR A 78 -6.38 -7.85 -0.52
N ASN A 79 -6.68 -7.24 -1.68
CA ASN A 79 -7.27 -7.97 -2.81
C ASN A 79 -6.20 -8.48 -3.79
N GLY A 80 -4.92 -8.21 -3.56
CA GLY A 80 -3.82 -8.79 -4.35
C GLY A 80 -3.71 -8.24 -5.77
N VAL A 81 -2.94 -8.96 -6.60
CA VAL A 81 -2.56 -8.55 -7.96
C VAL A 81 -3.07 -9.57 -8.97
N CYS A 82 -3.48 -9.10 -10.14
CA CYS A 82 -3.91 -9.96 -11.25
C CYS A 82 -2.77 -10.83 -11.80
N GLY A 83 -3.14 -11.97 -12.37
CA GLY A 83 -2.26 -12.83 -13.17
C GLY A 83 -1.67 -12.13 -14.38
N ASP A 84 -0.65 -12.75 -14.98
CA ASP A 84 -0.03 -12.21 -16.19
C ASP A 84 -1.06 -12.11 -17.34
N GLY A 85 -0.94 -11.07 -18.17
CA GLY A 85 -1.87 -10.79 -19.27
C GLY A 85 -3.14 -10.01 -18.86
N MET A 86 -3.33 -9.73 -17.58
CA MET A 86 -4.47 -8.99 -17.05
C MET A 86 -4.05 -7.70 -16.33
N ILE A 87 -4.99 -6.76 -16.22
CA ILE A 87 -4.83 -5.51 -15.47
C ILE A 87 -5.93 -5.35 -14.43
N CYS A 88 -5.62 -4.68 -13.33
CA CYS A 88 -6.62 -4.35 -12.32
C CYS A 88 -7.36 -3.06 -12.69
N LEU A 89 -8.63 -3.17 -13.07
CA LEU A 89 -9.50 -2.04 -13.42
C LEU A 89 -10.81 -2.15 -12.63
N CYS A 90 -11.19 -1.05 -11.98
CA CYS A 90 -12.38 -0.97 -11.12
C CYS A 90 -12.44 -2.09 -10.07
N GLU A 91 -11.30 -2.34 -9.41
CA GLU A 91 -11.13 -3.42 -8.42
C GLU A 91 -11.36 -4.82 -8.97
N ARG A 92 -11.31 -5.04 -10.29
CA ARG A 92 -11.39 -6.36 -10.93
C ARG A 92 -10.30 -6.60 -11.96
N CYS A 93 -9.91 -7.86 -12.13
CA CYS A 93 -8.97 -8.24 -13.16
C CYS A 93 -9.66 -8.32 -14.53
N ILE A 94 -9.18 -7.51 -15.47
CA ILE A 94 -9.67 -7.41 -16.85
C ILE A 94 -8.54 -7.81 -17.81
N GLY A 95 -8.90 -8.40 -18.95
CA GLY A 95 -7.96 -8.98 -19.92
C GLY A 95 -8.06 -10.50 -19.94
N CYS A 96 -7.03 -11.15 -20.49
CA CYS A 96 -6.95 -12.60 -20.57
C CYS A 96 -5.71 -13.11 -19.84
N SER A 97 -5.88 -14.15 -19.04
CA SER A 97 -4.77 -14.80 -18.36
C SER A 97 -3.80 -15.39 -19.38
N ALA A 98 -2.50 -15.14 -19.19
CA ALA A 98 -1.45 -15.80 -19.97
C ALA A 98 -1.31 -17.29 -19.62
N ASP A 99 -1.74 -17.71 -18.43
CA ASP A 99 -1.59 -19.08 -17.92
C ASP A 99 -2.74 -19.98 -18.37
N THR A 100 -4.00 -19.55 -18.18
CA THR A 100 -5.19 -20.35 -18.49
C THR A 100 -5.84 -20.01 -19.82
N LEU A 101 -5.48 -18.86 -20.42
CA LEU A 101 -6.16 -18.26 -21.59
C LEU A 101 -7.62 -17.85 -21.33
N GLU A 102 -8.08 -17.90 -20.08
CA GLU A 102 -9.41 -17.41 -19.70
C GLU A 102 -9.44 -15.88 -19.69
N CYS A 103 -10.52 -15.32 -20.21
CA CYS A 103 -10.71 -13.88 -20.33
C CYS A 103 -11.84 -13.39 -19.42
N SER A 104 -11.71 -12.16 -18.94
CA SER A 104 -12.76 -11.48 -18.19
C SER A 104 -13.99 -11.28 -19.08
N ASN A 105 -15.17 -11.55 -18.51
CA ASN A 105 -16.44 -11.26 -19.16
C ASN A 105 -16.91 -9.82 -18.90
N THR A 106 -16.24 -9.11 -17.99
CA THR A 106 -16.56 -7.74 -17.64
C THR A 106 -15.90 -6.79 -18.64
N HIS A 107 -16.71 -5.96 -19.28
CA HIS A 107 -16.22 -4.84 -20.10
C HIS A 107 -16.61 -3.54 -19.41
N PHE A 108 -15.64 -2.64 -19.22
CA PHE A 108 -15.88 -1.31 -18.69
C PHE A 108 -15.85 -0.31 -19.85
N ASP A 109 -17.02 0.10 -20.33
CA ASP A 109 -17.15 1.11 -21.39
C ASP A 109 -16.83 2.52 -20.88
N HIS A 110 -16.79 2.71 -19.55
CA HIS A 110 -16.53 3.99 -18.89
C HIS A 110 -15.49 3.88 -17.76
N PRO A 111 -14.74 4.97 -17.47
CA PRO A 111 -13.86 5.06 -16.32
C PRO A 111 -14.65 4.77 -15.04
N CYS A 112 -14.16 3.82 -14.24
CA CYS A 112 -14.76 3.33 -12.99
C CYS A 112 -15.53 4.43 -12.24
N LEU A 113 -16.87 4.40 -12.31
CA LEU A 113 -17.67 5.37 -11.59
C LEU A 113 -17.54 5.11 -10.08
N PRO A 114 -17.43 6.17 -9.26
CA PRO A 114 -17.47 6.00 -7.82
C PRO A 114 -18.81 5.37 -7.40
N PRO A 115 -18.81 4.51 -6.36
CA PRO A 115 -20.03 3.92 -5.84
C PRO A 115 -21.00 5.03 -5.39
N GLY A 116 -22.14 5.17 -6.08
CA GLY A 116 -23.16 6.17 -5.78
C GLY A 116 -23.79 6.87 -7.00
N ILE A 117 -23.24 6.69 -8.21
CA ILE A 117 -23.85 7.20 -9.44
C ILE A 117 -24.51 6.01 -10.15
N ILE A 118 -25.84 5.91 -10.01
CA ILE A 118 -26.65 4.96 -10.78
C ILE A 118 -26.93 5.62 -12.13
N ASP A 119 -26.19 5.23 -13.16
CA ASP A 119 -26.45 5.67 -14.54
C ASP A 119 -27.80 5.12 -15.01
N THR A 120 -28.82 5.97 -14.99
CA THR A 120 -30.15 5.68 -15.57
C THR A 120 -30.31 6.24 -16.98
N ASN A 121 -29.25 6.78 -17.60
CA ASN A 121 -29.40 7.43 -18.90
C ASN A 121 -28.23 7.11 -19.85
N ARG A 122 -28.58 6.56 -21.01
CA ARG A 122 -27.69 5.95 -22.00
C ARG A 122 -26.98 6.98 -22.90
N ASP A 123 -26.84 8.22 -22.43
CA ASP A 123 -26.27 9.34 -23.17
C ASP A 123 -25.62 10.32 -22.18
N MET A 124 -24.36 10.10 -21.80
CA MET A 124 -23.63 11.05 -20.94
C MET A 124 -22.42 11.66 -21.65
N LYS A 125 -22.64 12.89 -22.06
CA LYS A 125 -21.66 13.87 -22.53
C LYS A 125 -20.70 14.18 -21.36
N TYR A 126 -19.44 13.77 -21.46
CA TYR A 126 -18.40 14.15 -20.49
C TYR A 126 -18.19 15.67 -20.53
N LEU A 127 -18.51 16.36 -19.44
CA LEU A 127 -18.05 17.72 -19.18
C LEU A 127 -16.66 17.62 -18.54
N ASP A 128 -15.62 17.76 -19.37
CA ASP A 128 -14.28 18.04 -18.90
C ASP A 128 -14.24 19.46 -18.32
N LEU A 129 -14.25 19.57 -16.98
CA LEU A 129 -14.18 20.84 -16.25
C LEU A 129 -12.84 21.57 -16.45
N ASN A 130 -11.85 20.96 -17.11
CA ASN A 130 -10.52 21.55 -17.28
C ASN A 130 -10.12 21.83 -18.73
N ASN A 131 -10.88 21.40 -19.73
CA ASN A 131 -10.49 21.65 -21.11
C ASN A 131 -11.68 21.54 -22.06
N ASN A 132 -12.24 22.67 -22.51
CA ASN A 132 -13.34 22.79 -23.47
C ASN A 132 -13.07 22.08 -24.82
N ARG A 133 -12.97 20.75 -24.83
CA ARG A 133 -12.92 19.89 -26.01
C ARG A 133 -13.88 18.74 -25.80
N MET A 134 -14.97 18.78 -26.56
CA MET A 134 -15.86 17.65 -26.73
C MET A 134 -15.14 16.60 -27.60
N PHE A 135 -14.97 15.39 -27.09
CA PHE A 135 -14.64 14.23 -27.91
C PHE A 135 -15.93 13.48 -28.21
N TYR A 136 -16.18 13.22 -29.49
CA TYR A 136 -17.29 12.40 -29.96
C TYR A 136 -16.79 10.96 -30.07
N GLY A 137 -17.47 10.04 -29.38
CA GLY A 137 -17.49 8.62 -29.72
C GLY A 137 -18.69 8.35 -30.61
#